data_AF-A0A7C6ZFL3-F1
#
_entry.id   AF-A0A7C6ZFL3-F1
#
_cell.length_a   1.000
_cell.length_b   1.000
_cell.length_c   1.000
_cell.angle_alpha   90.00
_cell.angle_beta   90.00
_cell.angle_gamma   90.00
#
_symmetry.space_group_name_H-M   'P 1'
#
loop_
_entity.id
_entity.type
_entity.pdbx_description
1 polymer ?
#
loop_
_entity_poly.entity_id
_entity_poly.type
_entity_poly.pdbx_seq_one_letter_code
_entity_poly.pdbx_strand_id
1 'polypeptide(L)'
;MADSKREILRRTFLEGMREFSSNITLAELERAIESGDPKKVEDAIPWDELPPYLEDMAEELITIVRDGARASEKYLPEAVQMRVRFDLLNPRSVEFIRQYRFDLIREITDASREGVQKIIQRAFEEGMHPYKAARLIRDIVGLTETQALAVDNFRRGLLAQGVPEGKALERAQRYAERLHRRRAETIARTETIRAASAGQSILWQEGVAEGLIQPSRTWRVWITTPDDRLCPICEQMDGQRVRIQESFQSALGAVYAPPVHPNCRCAVALEFEE
;
A
#
# COMPACT_ATOMS: atom_id res chain seq x y z
N MET A 1 8.89 28.20 -6.67
CA MET A 1 7.43 27.98 -6.75
C MET A 1 6.94 27.02 -5.67
N ALA A 2 7.61 25.89 -5.40
CA ALA A 2 7.23 25.02 -4.28
C ALA A 2 7.43 25.69 -2.90
N ASP A 3 8.57 26.36 -2.68
CA ASP A 3 8.86 27.01 -1.39
C ASP A 3 7.87 28.11 -1.00
N SER A 4 7.29 28.81 -1.98
CA SER A 4 6.26 29.84 -1.76
C SER A 4 4.93 29.27 -1.26
N LYS A 5 4.72 27.95 -1.38
CA LYS A 5 3.49 27.27 -0.93
C LYS A 5 3.64 26.60 0.44
N ARG A 6 4.86 26.61 1.01
CA ARG A 6 5.17 25.99 2.31
C ARG A 6 4.25 26.44 3.44
N GLU A 7 3.95 27.73 3.51
CA GLU A 7 3.13 28.28 4.60
C GLU A 7 1.67 27.84 4.47
N ILE A 8 1.14 27.76 3.25
CA ILE A 8 -0.23 27.30 2.98
C ILE A 8 -0.36 25.81 3.33
N LEU A 9 0.60 24.99 2.91
CA LEU A 9 0.65 23.56 3.26
C LEU A 9 0.73 23.34 4.78
N ARG A 10 1.60 24.09 5.46
CA ARG A 10 1.73 24.01 6.92
C ARG A 10 0.43 24.39 7.61
N ARG A 11 -0.21 25.47 7.18
CA ARG A 11 -1.46 25.95 7.78
C ARG A 11 -2.59 24.93 7.62
N THR A 12 -2.84 24.46 6.39
CA THR A 12 -3.89 23.48 6.07
C THR A 12 -3.67 22.16 6.83
N PHE A 13 -2.42 21.67 6.90
CA PHE A 13 -2.08 20.52 7.72
C PHE A 13 -2.41 20.72 9.21
N LEU A 14 -1.97 21.84 9.80
CA LEU A 14 -2.18 22.12 11.22
C LEU A 14 -3.66 22.38 11.56
N GLU A 15 -4.44 22.89 10.62
CA GLU A 15 -5.90 23.03 10.76
C GLU A 15 -6.57 21.66 10.76
N GLY A 16 -6.29 20.82 9.77
CA GLY A 16 -6.79 19.45 9.70
C GLY A 16 -6.42 18.60 10.92
N MET A 17 -5.17 18.67 11.37
CA MET A 17 -4.72 17.95 12.57
C MET A 17 -5.42 18.44 13.85
N ARG A 18 -5.69 19.74 13.97
CA ARG A 18 -6.43 20.29 15.12
C ARG A 18 -7.86 19.79 15.13
N GLU A 19 -8.53 19.82 13.98
CA GLU A 19 -9.91 19.34 13.85
C GLU A 19 -10.01 17.84 14.14
N PHE A 20 -9.13 17.03 13.55
CA PHE A 20 -9.05 15.59 13.83
C PHE A 20 -8.83 15.32 15.33
N SER A 21 -7.88 16.02 15.96
CA SER A 21 -7.57 15.83 17.38
C SER A 21 -8.75 16.18 18.31
N SER A 22 -9.63 17.08 17.89
CA SER A 22 -10.81 17.50 18.66
C SER A 22 -11.89 16.41 18.75
N ASN A 23 -11.87 15.45 17.82
CA ASN A 23 -12.78 14.30 17.79
C ASN A 23 -12.25 13.08 18.53
N ILE A 24 -11.02 13.15 19.08
CA ILE A 24 -10.45 12.07 19.89
C ILE A 24 -10.97 12.18 21.32
N THR A 25 -11.58 11.11 21.82
CA THR A 25 -12.05 11.04 23.21
C THR A 25 -10.87 10.97 24.17
N LEU A 26 -10.56 12.08 24.84
CA LEU A 26 -9.43 12.18 25.78
C LEU A 26 -9.47 11.08 26.86
N ALA A 27 -10.66 10.77 27.38
CA ALA A 27 -10.86 9.75 28.40
C ALA A 27 -10.59 8.30 27.90
N GLU A 28 -10.75 8.03 26.60
CA GLU A 28 -10.39 6.73 26.01
C GLU A 28 -8.88 6.63 25.82
N LEU A 29 -8.25 7.72 25.37
CA LEU A 29 -6.80 7.80 25.21
C LEU A 29 -6.08 7.70 26.57
N GLU A 30 -6.57 8.38 27.61
CA GLU A 30 -6.02 8.28 28.97
C GLU A 30 -6.08 6.85 29.49
N ARG A 31 -7.23 6.18 29.39
CA ARG A 31 -7.37 4.76 29.80
C ARG A 31 -6.47 3.83 29.01
N ALA A 32 -6.25 4.12 27.73
CA ALA A 32 -5.34 3.35 26.90
C ALA A 32 -3.88 3.54 27.34
N ILE A 33 -3.46 4.77 27.66
CA ILE A 33 -2.12 5.08 28.17
C ILE A 33 -1.89 4.43 29.53
N GLU A 34 -2.84 4.55 30.46
CA GLU A 34 -2.78 3.95 31.80
C GLU A 34 -2.63 2.42 31.76
N SER A 35 -3.14 1.78 30.71
CA SER A 35 -3.04 0.33 30.55
C SER A 35 -1.62 -0.16 30.24
N GLY A 36 -0.70 0.74 29.87
CA GLY A 36 0.69 0.39 29.48
C GLY A 36 0.81 -0.43 28.20
N ASP A 37 -0.29 -0.60 27.44
CA ASP A 37 -0.34 -1.37 26.20
C ASP A 37 -0.33 -0.41 24.99
N PRO A 38 0.80 -0.28 24.27
CA PRO A 38 0.92 0.64 23.13
C PRO A 38 -0.13 0.41 22.05
N LYS A 39 -0.62 -0.84 21.93
CA LYS A 39 -1.62 -1.18 20.92
C LYS A 39 -2.99 -0.59 21.24
N LYS A 40 -3.35 -0.52 22.51
CA LYS A 40 -4.58 0.14 22.93
C LYS A 40 -4.53 1.64 22.68
N VAL A 41 -3.35 2.24 22.80
CA VAL A 41 -3.15 3.67 22.50
C VAL A 41 -3.32 3.91 21.00
N GLU A 42 -2.74 3.04 20.16
CA GLU A 42 -2.91 3.10 18.71
C GLU A 42 -4.39 2.90 18.31
N ASP A 43 -5.07 1.92 18.90
CA ASP A 43 -6.49 1.60 18.64
C ASP A 43 -7.45 2.70 19.15
N ALA A 44 -7.04 3.52 20.13
CA ALA A 44 -7.85 4.61 20.69
C ALA A 44 -7.89 5.85 19.79
N ILE A 45 -7.02 5.93 18.78
CA ILE A 45 -6.99 7.04 17.83
C ILE A 45 -7.65 6.56 16.53
N PRO A 46 -8.70 7.25 16.04
CA PRO A 46 -9.41 6.85 14.83
C PRO A 46 -8.63 7.25 13.57
N TRP A 47 -7.44 6.69 13.36
CA TRP A 47 -6.55 7.02 12.22
C TRP A 47 -7.23 6.89 10.86
N ASP A 48 -8.22 5.99 10.74
CA ASP A 48 -9.01 5.80 9.53
C ASP A 48 -9.92 7.00 9.19
N GLU A 49 -10.23 7.85 10.19
CA GLU A 49 -11.01 9.07 10.03
C GLU A 49 -10.14 10.29 9.76
N LEU A 50 -8.81 10.19 9.82
CA LEU A 50 -7.89 11.28 9.52
C LEU A 50 -7.97 11.79 8.06
N PRO A 51 -8.09 10.96 7.01
CA PRO A 51 -7.94 11.42 5.63
C PRO A 51 -8.85 12.58 5.20
N PRO A 52 -10.16 12.62 5.53
CA PRO A 52 -11.03 13.77 5.23
C PRO A 52 -10.52 15.09 5.80
N TYR A 53 -9.90 15.08 6.99
CA TYR A 53 -9.34 16.30 7.60
C TYR A 53 -8.09 16.83 6.89
N LEU A 54 -7.46 16.00 6.05
CA LEU A 54 -6.24 16.36 5.31
C LEU A 54 -6.51 16.61 3.82
N GLU A 55 -7.77 16.66 3.40
CA GLU A 55 -8.16 16.79 1.98
C GLU A 55 -7.66 18.11 1.38
N ASP A 56 -7.87 19.24 2.07
CA ASP A 56 -7.38 20.56 1.63
C ASP A 56 -5.86 20.60 1.43
N MET A 57 -5.11 19.96 2.34
CA MET A 57 -3.65 19.85 2.21
C MET A 57 -3.28 18.98 1.01
N ALA A 58 -3.99 17.87 0.81
CA ALA A 58 -3.77 16.97 -0.32
C ALA A 58 -4.03 17.68 -1.66
N GLU A 59 -5.09 18.47 -1.78
CA GLU A 59 -5.39 19.26 -2.98
C GLU A 59 -4.30 20.30 -3.30
N GLU A 60 -3.78 20.98 -2.27
CA GLU A 60 -2.70 21.94 -2.44
C GLU A 60 -1.40 21.23 -2.88
N LEU A 61 -1.07 20.06 -2.30
CA LEU A 61 0.06 19.23 -2.73
C LEU A 61 -0.08 18.80 -4.20
N ILE A 62 -1.27 18.32 -4.60
CA ILE A 62 -1.56 17.94 -5.99
C ILE A 62 -1.33 19.12 -6.93
N THR A 63 -1.79 20.31 -6.55
CA THR A 63 -1.61 21.54 -7.34
C THR A 63 -0.13 21.88 -7.51
N ILE A 64 0.65 21.82 -6.43
CA ILE A 64 2.10 22.07 -6.47
C ILE A 64 2.82 21.09 -7.39
N VAL A 65 2.50 19.80 -7.30
CA VAL A 65 3.10 18.77 -8.17
C VAL A 65 2.75 19.03 -9.63
N ARG A 66 1.47 19.34 -9.92
CA ARG A 66 1.01 19.63 -11.28
C ARG A 66 1.67 20.87 -11.88
N ASP A 67 1.79 21.95 -11.10
CA ASP A 67 2.43 23.18 -11.53
C ASP A 67 3.94 22.99 -11.73
N GLY A 68 4.59 22.24 -10.84
CA GLY A 68 5.99 21.85 -11.00
C GLY A 68 6.24 21.01 -12.25
N ALA A 69 5.34 20.05 -12.54
CA ALA A 69 5.39 19.24 -13.74
C ALA A 69 5.25 20.09 -15.02
N ARG A 70 4.23 20.96 -15.08
CA ARG A 70 4.03 21.90 -16.20
C ARG A 70 5.22 22.85 -16.39
N ALA A 71 5.77 23.38 -15.30
CA ALA A 71 6.95 24.24 -15.37
C ALA A 71 8.19 23.50 -15.88
N SER A 72 8.25 22.17 -15.68
CA SER A 72 9.34 21.31 -16.13
C SER A 72 9.21 20.88 -17.59
N GLU A 73 7.99 20.87 -18.14
CA GLU A 73 7.68 20.46 -19.51
C GLU A 73 8.55 21.15 -20.55
N LYS A 74 8.77 22.46 -20.42
CA LYS A 74 9.60 23.27 -21.33
C LYS A 74 11.08 22.86 -21.39
N TYR A 75 11.56 22.11 -20.40
CA TYR A 75 12.94 21.61 -20.35
C TYR A 75 13.05 20.18 -20.90
N LEU A 76 11.93 19.52 -21.20
CA LEU A 76 11.92 18.21 -21.82
C LEU A 76 12.17 18.33 -23.33
N PRO A 77 12.84 17.35 -23.97
CA PRO A 77 12.91 17.27 -25.43
C PRO A 77 11.52 17.28 -26.08
N GLU A 78 11.39 17.86 -27.27
CA GLU A 78 10.10 18.02 -27.97
C GLU A 78 9.38 16.67 -28.21
N ALA A 79 10.14 15.60 -28.45
CA ALA A 79 9.62 14.23 -28.56
C ALA A 79 8.96 13.70 -27.27
N VAL A 80 9.39 14.21 -26.11
CA VAL A 80 8.88 13.89 -24.78
C VAL A 80 7.69 14.80 -24.44
N GLN A 81 7.78 16.10 -24.74
CA GLN A 81 6.70 17.07 -24.51
C GLN A 81 5.37 16.64 -25.14
N MET A 82 5.38 16.15 -26.39
CA MET A 82 4.14 15.74 -27.07
C MET A 82 3.50 14.46 -26.49
N ARG A 83 4.18 13.74 -25.60
CA ARG A 83 3.79 12.38 -25.17
C ARG A 83 3.62 12.21 -23.67
N VAL A 84 4.19 13.11 -22.86
CA VAL A 84 4.09 13.01 -21.39
C VAL A 84 2.73 13.48 -20.91
N ARG A 85 2.00 12.58 -20.24
CA ARG A 85 0.86 12.93 -19.38
C ARG A 85 1.29 12.81 -17.94
N PHE A 86 1.19 13.90 -17.19
CA PHE A 86 1.42 13.91 -15.75
C PHE A 86 0.15 13.49 -15.01
N ASP A 87 -0.24 12.23 -15.19
CA ASP A 87 -1.37 11.64 -14.48
C ASP A 87 -0.90 11.18 -13.09
N LEU A 88 -1.62 11.60 -12.05
CA LEU A 88 -1.36 11.16 -10.66
C LEU A 88 -1.59 9.65 -10.51
N LEU A 89 -2.44 9.08 -11.35
CA LEU A 89 -2.79 7.67 -11.39
C LEU A 89 -2.23 7.07 -12.68
N ASN A 90 -1.44 6.00 -12.56
CA ASN A 90 -0.87 5.34 -13.73
C ASN A 90 -1.93 4.46 -14.43
N PRO A 91 -2.39 4.78 -15.64
CA PRO A 91 -3.40 3.99 -16.36
C PRO A 91 -2.91 2.57 -16.69
N ARG A 92 -1.58 2.35 -16.78
CA ARG A 92 -1.01 1.01 -17.00
C ARG A 92 -1.22 0.09 -15.80
N SER A 93 -1.32 0.63 -14.59
CA SER A 93 -1.69 -0.16 -13.41
C SER A 93 -3.11 -0.69 -13.52
N VAL A 94 -4.06 0.14 -13.98
CA VAL A 94 -5.46 -0.26 -14.20
C VAL A 94 -5.56 -1.32 -15.29
N GLU A 95 -4.86 -1.13 -16.41
CA GLU A 95 -4.86 -2.11 -17.50
C GLU A 95 -4.24 -3.45 -17.08
N PHE A 96 -3.13 -3.41 -16.32
CA PHE A 96 -2.56 -4.61 -15.72
C PHE A 96 -3.59 -5.32 -14.82
N ILE A 97 -4.29 -4.59 -13.95
CA ILE A 97 -5.30 -5.17 -13.05
C ILE A 97 -6.41 -5.87 -13.83
N ARG A 98 -6.85 -5.33 -14.97
CA ARG A 98 -7.89 -5.95 -15.81
C ARG A 98 -7.50 -7.31 -16.36
N GLN A 99 -6.22 -7.49 -16.67
CA GLN A 99 -5.70 -8.72 -17.28
C GLN A 99 -5.15 -9.72 -16.23
N TYR A 100 -4.82 -9.23 -15.05
CA TYR A 100 -4.21 -10.02 -13.98
C TYR A 100 -5.23 -10.86 -13.22
N ARG A 101 -4.87 -12.13 -12.95
CA ARG A 101 -5.75 -13.13 -12.32
C ARG A 101 -5.64 -13.20 -10.80
N PHE A 102 -4.83 -12.35 -10.17
CA PHE A 102 -4.66 -12.33 -8.71
C PHE A 102 -4.10 -13.65 -8.14
N ASP A 103 -3.25 -14.35 -8.91
CA ASP A 103 -2.77 -15.71 -8.62
C ASP A 103 -1.94 -15.81 -7.33
N LEU A 104 -1.51 -14.68 -6.75
CA LEU A 104 -0.85 -14.65 -5.44
C LEU A 104 -1.82 -14.96 -4.29
N ILE A 105 -3.12 -14.75 -4.47
CA ILE A 105 -4.13 -15.04 -3.46
C ILE A 105 -4.51 -16.53 -3.51
N ARG A 106 -4.21 -17.23 -2.41
CA ARG A 106 -4.51 -18.65 -2.22
C ARG A 106 -5.78 -18.84 -1.39
N GLU A 107 -6.46 -19.97 -1.58
CA GLU A 107 -7.63 -20.38 -0.79
C GLU A 107 -8.74 -19.31 -0.78
N ILE A 108 -9.16 -18.91 -1.98
CA ILE A 108 -10.32 -18.05 -2.20
C ILE A 108 -11.16 -18.63 -3.34
N THR A 109 -12.45 -18.31 -3.35
CA THR A 109 -13.34 -18.65 -4.46
C THR A 109 -13.10 -17.72 -5.65
N ASP A 110 -13.53 -18.14 -6.84
CA ASP A 110 -13.45 -17.29 -8.04
C ASP A 110 -14.31 -16.03 -7.90
N ALA A 111 -15.48 -16.12 -7.28
CA ALA A 111 -16.32 -14.96 -7.00
C ALA A 111 -15.63 -13.95 -6.05
N SER A 112 -14.97 -14.44 -4.99
CA SER A 112 -14.16 -13.57 -4.10
C SER A 112 -12.99 -12.95 -4.86
N ARG A 113 -12.35 -13.70 -5.77
CA ARG A 113 -11.22 -13.23 -6.60
C ARG A 113 -11.63 -12.08 -7.50
N GLU A 114 -12.76 -12.23 -8.21
CA GLU A 114 -13.34 -11.15 -9.03
C GLU A 114 -13.71 -9.92 -8.18
N GLY A 115 -14.24 -10.14 -6.98
CA GLY A 115 -14.54 -9.07 -6.03
C GLY A 115 -13.26 -8.31 -5.63
N VAL A 116 -12.18 -9.01 -5.29
CA VAL A 116 -10.88 -8.41 -4.97
C VAL A 116 -10.34 -7.62 -6.16
N GLN A 117 -10.41 -8.18 -7.37
CA GLN A 117 -9.97 -7.49 -8.59
C GLN A 117 -10.70 -6.15 -8.76
N LYS A 118 -12.03 -6.13 -8.63
CA LYS A 118 -12.82 -4.90 -8.73
C LYS A 118 -12.48 -3.88 -7.64
N ILE A 119 -12.24 -4.34 -6.41
CA ILE A 119 -11.84 -3.45 -5.31
C ILE A 119 -10.48 -2.81 -5.59
N ILE A 120 -9.49 -3.60 -6.03
CA ILE A 120 -8.16 -3.08 -6.34
C ILE A 120 -8.21 -2.17 -7.57
N GLN A 121 -8.96 -2.52 -8.62
CA GLN A 121 -9.17 -1.66 -9.78
C GLN A 121 -9.73 -0.29 -9.36
N ARG A 122 -10.83 -0.30 -8.61
CA ARG A 122 -11.46 0.89 -8.07
C ARG A 122 -10.50 1.69 -7.20
N ALA A 123 -9.64 1.02 -6.43
CA ALA A 123 -8.64 1.70 -5.62
C ALA A 123 -7.65 2.51 -6.45
N PHE A 124 -7.25 2.01 -7.62
CA PHE A 124 -6.39 2.76 -8.55
C PHE A 124 -7.15 3.82 -9.35
N GLU A 125 -8.42 3.60 -9.67
CA GLU A 125 -9.23 4.58 -10.40
C GLU A 125 -9.66 5.77 -9.53
N GLU A 126 -9.92 5.53 -8.24
CA GLU A 126 -10.41 6.54 -7.29
C GLU A 126 -9.33 7.07 -6.33
N GLY A 127 -8.07 6.61 -6.43
CA GLY A 127 -7.03 6.97 -5.47
C GLY A 127 -7.33 6.48 -4.03
N MET A 128 -8.01 5.35 -3.89
CA MET A 128 -8.44 4.83 -2.59
C MET A 128 -7.25 4.41 -1.73
N HIS A 129 -7.28 4.79 -0.44
CA HIS A 129 -6.27 4.34 0.51
C HIS A 129 -6.27 2.81 0.68
N PRO A 130 -5.09 2.14 0.73
CA PRO A 130 -5.00 0.68 0.86
C PRO A 130 -5.76 0.07 2.07
N TYR A 131 -5.87 0.78 3.20
CA TYR A 131 -6.64 0.31 4.35
C TYR A 131 -8.15 0.22 4.06
N LYS A 132 -8.69 1.14 3.26
CA LYS A 132 -10.09 1.08 2.83
C LYS A 132 -10.32 -0.08 1.88
N ALA A 133 -9.39 -0.35 0.96
CA ALA A 133 -9.42 -1.54 0.11
C ALA A 133 -9.37 -2.83 0.96
N ALA A 134 -8.50 -2.90 1.98
CA ALA A 134 -8.43 -4.03 2.90
C ALA A 134 -9.75 -4.29 3.63
N ARG A 135 -10.47 -3.24 4.05
CA ARG A 135 -11.79 -3.37 4.68
C ARG A 135 -12.82 -3.99 3.73
N LEU A 136 -12.88 -3.52 2.48
CA LEU A 136 -13.79 -4.07 1.47
C LEU A 136 -13.44 -5.52 1.12
N ILE A 137 -12.14 -5.84 1.03
CA ILE A 137 -11.65 -7.19 0.76
C ILE A 137 -12.04 -8.13 1.91
N ARG A 138 -11.92 -7.66 3.15
CA ARG A 138 -12.30 -8.43 4.34
C ARG A 138 -13.73 -8.95 4.24
N ASP A 139 -14.66 -8.13 3.75
CA ASP A 139 -16.08 -8.50 3.69
C ASP A 139 -16.39 -9.62 2.67
N ILE A 140 -15.45 -9.92 1.75
CA ILE A 140 -15.65 -10.91 0.68
C ILE A 140 -14.69 -12.10 0.70
N VAL A 141 -13.63 -12.06 1.50
CA VAL A 141 -12.66 -13.18 1.62
C VAL A 141 -12.90 -13.96 2.89
N GLY A 142 -12.70 -15.29 2.88
CA GLY A 142 -12.75 -16.11 4.09
C GLY A 142 -11.38 -16.29 4.75
N LEU A 143 -11.38 -16.93 5.93
CA LEU A 143 -10.16 -17.51 6.50
C LEU A 143 -9.68 -18.69 5.64
N THR A 144 -8.37 -18.89 5.58
CA THR A 144 -7.77 -20.14 5.07
C THR A 144 -8.15 -21.34 5.94
N GLU A 145 -8.00 -22.55 5.41
CA GLU A 145 -8.17 -23.79 6.18
C GLU A 145 -7.29 -23.79 7.43
N THR A 146 -6.02 -23.43 7.29
CA THR A 146 -5.07 -23.38 8.42
C THR A 146 -5.50 -22.37 9.49
N GLN A 147 -6.01 -21.20 9.08
CA GLN A 147 -6.50 -20.19 10.01
C GLN A 147 -7.80 -20.63 10.70
N ALA A 148 -8.72 -21.26 9.97
CA ALA A 148 -9.96 -21.79 10.56
C ALA A 148 -9.66 -22.88 11.60
N LEU A 149 -8.73 -23.78 11.30
CA LEU A 149 -8.25 -24.79 12.26
C LEU A 149 -7.57 -24.16 13.47
N ALA A 150 -6.77 -23.10 13.28
CA ALA A 150 -6.15 -22.39 14.39
C ALA A 150 -7.18 -21.77 15.34
N VAL A 151 -8.28 -21.22 14.81
CA VAL A 151 -9.38 -20.67 15.61
C VAL A 151 -10.08 -21.78 16.41
N ASP A 152 -10.38 -22.93 15.78
CA ASP A 152 -11.01 -24.04 16.49
C ASP A 152 -10.09 -24.64 17.56
N ASN A 153 -8.80 -24.83 17.26
CA ASN A 153 -7.81 -25.30 18.24
C ASN A 153 -7.69 -24.34 19.42
N PHE A 154 -7.67 -23.03 19.18
CA PHE A 154 -7.66 -22.03 20.22
C PHE A 154 -8.91 -22.11 21.12
N ARG A 155 -10.09 -22.26 20.52
CA ARG A 155 -11.35 -22.46 21.25
C ARG A 155 -11.32 -23.73 22.10
N ARG A 156 -10.88 -24.87 21.53
CA ARG A 156 -10.75 -26.14 22.26
C ARG A 156 -9.78 -26.03 23.43
N GLY A 157 -8.66 -25.34 23.25
CA GLY A 157 -7.69 -25.08 24.32
C GLY A 157 -8.31 -24.29 25.48
N LEU A 158 -9.13 -23.28 25.19
CA LEU A 158 -9.85 -22.51 26.22
C LEU A 158 -10.84 -23.39 27.00
N LEU A 159 -11.59 -24.25 26.30
CA LEU A 159 -12.53 -25.17 26.94
C LEU A 159 -11.82 -26.19 27.84
N ALA A 160 -10.68 -26.73 27.39
CA ALA A 160 -9.86 -27.64 28.18
C ALA A 160 -9.29 -26.99 29.46
N GLN A 161 -9.10 -25.67 29.44
CA GLN A 161 -8.69 -24.88 30.61
C GLN A 161 -9.87 -24.51 31.54
N GLY A 162 -11.08 -24.98 31.25
CA GLY A 162 -12.27 -24.70 32.04
C GLY A 162 -12.89 -23.33 31.78
N VAL A 163 -12.51 -22.63 30.70
CA VAL A 163 -13.17 -21.38 30.31
C VAL A 163 -14.62 -21.69 29.91
N PRO A 164 -15.63 -20.99 30.46
CA PRO A 164 -17.03 -21.20 30.09
C PRO A 164 -17.26 -21.05 28.58
N GLU A 165 -18.15 -21.89 28.02
CA GLU A 165 -18.35 -22.01 26.58
C GLU A 165 -18.61 -20.67 25.88
N GLY A 166 -19.52 -19.85 26.41
CA GLY A 166 -19.82 -18.54 25.84
C GLY A 166 -18.59 -17.61 25.77
N LYS A 167 -17.76 -17.60 26.81
CA LYS A 167 -16.51 -16.81 26.84
C LYS A 167 -15.45 -17.38 25.91
N ALA A 168 -15.37 -18.70 25.78
CA ALA A 168 -14.46 -19.35 24.85
C ALA A 168 -14.83 -19.03 23.39
N LEU A 169 -16.13 -19.05 23.06
CA LEU A 169 -16.65 -18.66 21.75
C LEU A 169 -16.34 -17.20 21.43
N GLU A 170 -16.64 -16.28 22.34
CA GLU A 170 -16.38 -14.84 22.16
C GLU A 170 -14.90 -14.55 21.92
N ARG A 171 -14.00 -15.19 22.68
CA ARG A 171 -12.55 -15.04 22.51
C ARG A 171 -12.06 -15.63 21.19
N ALA A 172 -12.60 -16.77 20.78
CA ALA A 172 -12.27 -17.40 19.51
C ALA A 172 -12.74 -16.55 18.32
N GLN A 173 -13.92 -15.94 18.42
CA GLN A 173 -14.45 -15.03 17.40
C GLN A 173 -13.58 -13.77 17.25
N ARG A 174 -13.17 -13.15 18.37
CA ARG A 174 -12.19 -12.04 18.35
C ARG A 174 -10.83 -12.45 17.78
N TYR A 175 -10.43 -13.71 17.95
CA TYR A 175 -9.22 -14.23 17.30
C TYR A 175 -9.40 -14.40 15.79
N ALA A 176 -10.54 -14.95 15.36
CA ALA A 176 -10.91 -15.08 13.95
C ALA A 176 -10.93 -13.72 13.25
N GLU A 177 -11.57 -12.70 13.85
CA GLU A 177 -11.64 -11.34 13.32
C GLU A 177 -10.25 -10.72 13.11
N ARG A 178 -9.31 -10.95 14.04
CA ARG A 178 -7.92 -10.49 13.90
C ARG A 178 -7.19 -11.18 12.76
N LEU A 179 -7.36 -12.49 12.60
CA LEU A 179 -6.76 -13.24 11.48
C LEU A 179 -7.33 -12.79 10.14
N HIS A 180 -8.64 -12.56 10.10
CA HIS A 180 -9.38 -12.13 8.93
C HIS A 180 -8.97 -10.72 8.48
N ARG A 181 -8.87 -9.78 9.43
CA ARG A 181 -8.32 -8.44 9.17
C ARG A 181 -6.90 -8.51 8.62
N ARG A 182 -6.00 -9.27 9.27
CA ARG A 182 -4.61 -9.41 8.84
C ARG A 182 -4.48 -10.02 7.43
N ARG A 183 -5.34 -10.99 7.11
CA ARG A 183 -5.40 -11.61 5.77
C ARG A 183 -5.83 -10.59 4.71
N ALA A 184 -6.89 -9.85 4.97
CA ALA A 184 -7.38 -8.82 4.05
C ALA A 184 -6.36 -7.71 3.82
N GLU A 185 -5.67 -7.24 4.86
CA GLU A 185 -4.56 -6.29 4.76
C GLU A 185 -3.39 -6.84 3.94
N THR A 186 -3.05 -8.12 4.13
CA THR A 186 -1.99 -8.78 3.36
C THR A 186 -2.33 -8.85 1.88
N ILE A 187 -3.57 -9.21 1.55
CA ILE A 187 -4.06 -9.24 0.17
C ILE A 187 -4.00 -7.84 -0.42
N ALA A 188 -4.67 -6.86 0.21
CA ALA A 188 -4.72 -5.49 -0.27
C ALA A 188 -3.33 -4.93 -0.56
N ARG A 189 -2.41 -5.04 0.40
CA ARG A 189 -1.04 -4.53 0.26
C ARG A 189 -0.28 -5.22 -0.86
N THR A 190 -0.33 -6.55 -0.90
CA THR A 190 0.44 -7.34 -1.88
C THR A 190 -0.03 -7.04 -3.29
N GLU A 191 -1.35 -7.02 -3.52
CA GLU A 191 -1.91 -6.78 -4.85
C GLU A 191 -1.78 -5.32 -5.29
N THR A 192 -1.91 -4.35 -4.36
CA THR A 192 -1.65 -2.94 -4.67
C THR A 192 -0.20 -2.71 -5.10
N ILE A 193 0.77 -3.25 -4.35
CA ILE A 193 2.19 -3.13 -4.72
C ILE A 193 2.48 -3.84 -6.04
N ARG A 194 1.87 -5.01 -6.28
CA ARG A 194 2.01 -5.73 -7.55
C ARG A 194 1.49 -4.90 -8.72
N ALA A 195 0.29 -4.33 -8.60
CA ALA A 195 -0.31 -3.53 -9.65
C ALA A 195 0.49 -2.25 -9.93
N ALA A 196 0.90 -1.53 -8.89
CA ALA A 196 1.71 -0.32 -9.04
C ALA A 196 3.05 -0.61 -9.73
N SER A 197 3.77 -1.65 -9.27
CA SER A 197 5.08 -2.02 -9.81
C SER A 197 4.98 -2.54 -11.25
N ALA A 198 3.92 -3.28 -11.57
CA ALA A 198 3.66 -3.75 -12.93
C ALA A 198 3.33 -2.59 -13.87
N GLY A 199 2.42 -1.69 -13.48
CA GLY A 199 2.09 -0.50 -14.26
C GLY A 199 3.31 0.40 -14.52
N GLN A 200 4.15 0.60 -13.50
CA GLN A 200 5.40 1.34 -13.63
C GLN A 200 6.39 0.65 -14.58
N SER A 201 6.51 -0.68 -14.49
CA SER A 201 7.37 -1.46 -15.37
C SER A 201 6.94 -1.39 -16.84
N ILE A 202 5.63 -1.48 -17.10
CA ILE A 202 5.05 -1.35 -18.45
C ILE A 202 5.37 0.04 -19.00
N LEU A 203 5.13 1.09 -18.21
CA LEU A 203 5.40 2.47 -18.61
C LEU A 203 6.88 2.68 -18.98
N TRP A 204 7.81 2.10 -18.22
CA TRP A 204 9.23 2.19 -18.55
C TRP A 204 9.61 1.44 -19.81
N GLN A 205 9.02 0.27 -20.06
CA GLN A 205 9.23 -0.48 -21.29
C GLN A 205 8.72 0.28 -22.51
N GLU A 206 7.57 0.94 -22.40
CA GLU A 206 7.04 1.83 -23.44
C GLU A 206 7.97 3.02 -23.68
N GLY A 207 8.45 3.66 -22.61
CA GLY A 207 9.43 4.75 -22.72
C GLY A 207 10.73 4.34 -23.42
N VAL A 208 11.19 3.09 -23.22
CA VAL A 208 12.32 2.53 -23.98
C VAL A 208 11.97 2.34 -25.45
N ALA A 209 10.82 1.71 -25.74
CA ALA A 209 10.38 1.44 -27.12
C ALA A 209 10.19 2.72 -27.94
N GLU A 210 9.76 3.80 -27.27
CA GLU A 210 9.56 5.11 -27.87
C GLU A 210 10.84 5.97 -27.97
N GLY A 211 11.96 5.47 -27.44
CA GLY A 211 13.24 6.19 -27.41
C GLY A 211 13.32 7.33 -26.38
N LEU A 212 12.34 7.41 -25.46
CA LEU A 212 12.30 8.41 -24.37
C LEU A 212 13.25 8.03 -23.23
N ILE A 213 13.53 6.73 -23.05
CA ILE A 213 14.47 6.19 -22.07
C ILE A 213 15.59 5.50 -22.83
N GLN A 214 16.84 5.88 -22.56
CA GLN A 214 18.03 5.25 -23.16
C GLN A 214 18.49 4.08 -22.28
N PRO A 215 18.27 2.80 -22.68
CA PRO A 215 18.54 1.65 -21.82
C PRO A 215 19.99 1.56 -21.36
N SER A 216 20.94 2.00 -22.20
CA SER A 216 22.37 1.98 -21.92
C SER A 216 22.80 2.95 -20.81
N ARG A 217 22.01 3.99 -20.54
CA ARG A 217 22.29 5.05 -19.55
C ARG A 217 21.26 5.10 -18.43
N THR A 218 20.45 4.06 -18.29
CA THR A 218 19.40 4.00 -17.28
C THR A 218 19.53 2.74 -16.44
N TRP A 219 19.45 2.94 -15.14
CA TRP A 219 19.45 1.91 -14.11
C TRP A 219 18.09 1.86 -13.43
N ARG A 220 17.71 0.68 -12.96
CA ARG A 220 16.61 0.51 -12.01
C ARG A 220 17.21 0.26 -10.64
N VAL A 221 16.76 1.01 -9.65
CA VAL A 221 17.27 0.95 -8.27
C VAL A 221 16.15 0.49 -7.36
N TRP A 222 16.43 -0.53 -6.56
CA TRP A 222 15.48 -1.02 -5.56
C TRP A 222 15.52 -0.14 -4.32
N ILE A 223 14.34 0.29 -3.85
CA ILE A 223 14.18 1.19 -2.72
C ILE A 223 13.39 0.45 -1.64
N THR A 224 13.98 0.30 -0.45
CA THR A 224 13.28 -0.26 0.70
C THR A 224 12.54 0.82 1.51
N THR A 225 11.62 0.39 2.36
CA THR A 225 11.06 1.26 3.40
C THR A 225 11.93 1.14 4.65
N PRO A 226 12.69 2.18 5.04
CA PRO A 226 13.64 2.09 6.15
C PRO A 226 12.93 2.30 7.49
N ASP A 227 12.28 1.26 8.01
CA ASP A 227 11.64 1.27 9.32
C ASP A 227 11.84 -0.06 10.07
N ASP A 228 11.32 -0.15 11.30
CA ASP A 228 11.42 -1.32 12.18
C ASP A 228 10.74 -2.59 11.64
N ARG A 229 10.01 -2.48 10.54
CA ARG A 229 9.34 -3.61 9.86
C ARG A 229 10.07 -4.04 8.60
N LEU A 230 11.23 -3.45 8.28
CA LEU A 230 12.10 -3.92 7.21
C LEU A 230 12.56 -5.35 7.53
N CYS A 231 12.28 -6.29 6.61
CA CYS A 231 12.64 -7.68 6.80
C CYS A 231 14.00 -8.01 6.14
N PRO A 232 14.71 -9.07 6.56
CA PRO A 232 16.01 -9.44 5.99
C PRO A 232 15.99 -9.72 4.48
N ILE A 233 14.86 -10.19 3.93
CA ILE A 233 14.73 -10.41 2.47
C ILE A 233 14.79 -9.08 1.73
N CYS A 234 14.11 -8.05 2.23
CA CYS A 234 14.08 -6.73 1.62
C CYS A 234 15.34 -5.92 1.90
N GLU A 235 15.92 -6.06 3.09
CA GLU A 235 17.17 -5.37 3.46
C GLU A 235 18.30 -5.70 2.48
N GLN A 236 18.44 -6.97 2.08
CA GLN A 236 19.42 -7.40 1.06
C GLN A 236 19.17 -6.79 -0.33
N MET A 237 17.95 -6.32 -0.60
CA MET A 237 17.59 -5.70 -1.87
C MET A 237 17.93 -4.21 -1.90
N ASP A 238 18.17 -3.58 -0.74
CA ASP A 238 18.31 -2.13 -0.66
C ASP A 238 19.46 -1.62 -1.53
N GLY A 239 19.16 -0.64 -2.38
CA GLY A 239 20.13 -0.03 -3.27
C GLY A 239 20.66 -0.93 -4.38
N GLN A 240 20.15 -2.16 -4.57
CA GLN A 240 20.53 -2.96 -5.74
C GLN A 240 20.21 -2.20 -7.03
N ARG A 241 21.17 -2.18 -7.96
CA ARG A 241 21.07 -1.51 -9.26
C ARG A 241 21.15 -2.55 -10.37
N VAL A 242 20.20 -2.54 -11.29
CA VAL A 242 20.16 -3.44 -12.46
C VAL A 242 19.81 -2.67 -13.72
N ARG A 243 20.17 -3.19 -14.90
CA ARG A 243 19.72 -2.58 -16.16
C ARG A 243 18.21 -2.73 -16.34
N ILE A 244 17.65 -1.94 -17.25
CA ILE A 244 16.19 -1.82 -17.41
C ILE A 244 15.49 -3.16 -17.71
N GLN A 245 16.17 -4.08 -18.39
CA GLN A 245 15.64 -5.41 -18.74
C GLN A 245 16.11 -6.53 -17.77
N GLU A 246 16.98 -6.22 -16.82
CA GLU A 246 17.57 -7.21 -15.92
C GLU A 246 16.74 -7.36 -14.64
N SER A 247 16.74 -8.55 -14.05
CA SER A 247 16.10 -8.81 -12.76
C SER A 247 17.04 -8.50 -11.59
N PHE A 248 16.47 -8.02 -10.48
CA PHE A 248 17.14 -7.93 -9.19
C PHE A 248 17.33 -9.33 -8.59
N GLN A 249 18.23 -9.46 -7.62
CA GLN A 249 18.50 -10.73 -6.94
C GLN A 249 18.05 -10.70 -5.49
N SER A 250 17.02 -11.48 -5.17
CA SER A 250 16.55 -11.65 -3.78
C SER A 250 17.00 -12.98 -3.19
N ALA A 251 16.89 -13.11 -1.86
CA ALA A 251 17.06 -14.39 -1.16
C ALA A 251 16.08 -15.49 -1.66
N LEU A 252 14.99 -15.13 -2.35
CA LEU A 252 14.02 -16.05 -2.95
C LEU A 252 14.27 -16.29 -4.44
N GLY A 253 15.33 -15.71 -5.01
CA GLY A 253 15.67 -15.78 -6.43
C GLY A 253 15.48 -14.45 -7.18
N ALA A 254 15.60 -14.53 -8.51
CA ALA A 254 15.50 -13.37 -9.38
C ALA A 254 14.09 -12.77 -9.34
N VAL A 255 14.00 -11.45 -9.17
CA VAL A 255 12.73 -10.71 -9.11
C VAL A 255 12.83 -9.45 -9.97
N TYR A 256 11.85 -9.25 -10.86
CA TYR A 256 11.89 -8.11 -11.77
C TYR A 256 11.40 -6.82 -11.11
N ALA A 257 10.39 -6.89 -10.25
CA ALA A 257 9.82 -5.75 -9.53
C ALA A 257 9.07 -6.24 -8.28
N PRO A 258 8.80 -5.37 -7.28
CA PRO A 258 7.99 -5.71 -6.12
C PRO A 258 6.59 -6.23 -6.48
N PRO A 259 5.91 -6.98 -5.58
CA PRO A 259 6.39 -7.44 -4.29
C PRO A 259 7.29 -8.68 -4.41
N VAL A 260 8.31 -8.77 -3.55
CA VAL A 260 9.15 -9.99 -3.42
C VAL A 260 8.52 -11.04 -2.48
N HIS A 261 7.71 -10.60 -1.52
CA HIS A 261 7.01 -11.44 -0.55
C HIS A 261 5.67 -10.81 -0.14
N PRO A 262 4.75 -11.57 0.49
CA PRO A 262 3.52 -10.99 1.04
C PRO A 262 3.81 -9.87 2.03
N ASN A 263 3.07 -8.77 1.98
CA ASN A 263 3.31 -7.54 2.76
C ASN A 263 4.57 -6.74 2.41
N CYS A 264 5.24 -7.00 1.28
CA CYS A 264 6.32 -6.16 0.79
C CYS A 264 5.83 -4.70 0.61
N ARG A 265 6.73 -3.73 0.86
CA ARG A 265 6.50 -2.28 0.70
C ARG A 265 7.59 -1.59 -0.13
N CYS A 266 8.49 -2.37 -0.70
CA CYS A 266 9.57 -1.82 -1.51
C CYS A 266 9.01 -1.23 -2.81
N ALA A 267 9.80 -0.34 -3.40
CA ALA A 267 9.55 0.28 -4.68
C ALA A 267 10.79 0.15 -5.57
N VAL A 268 10.64 0.52 -6.84
CA VAL A 268 11.76 0.67 -7.76
C VAL A 268 11.70 2.06 -8.37
N ALA A 269 12.85 2.68 -8.57
CA ALA A 269 12.98 3.94 -9.30
C ALA A 269 13.93 3.78 -10.48
N LEU A 270 13.84 4.72 -11.44
CA LEU A 270 14.87 4.89 -12.45
C LEU A 270 15.94 5.84 -11.93
N GLU A 271 17.18 5.53 -12.25
CA GLU A 271 18.33 6.39 -12.08
C GLU A 271 19.03 6.55 -13.43
N PHE A 272 19.27 7.80 -13.83
CA PHE A 272 19.89 8.12 -15.11
C PHE A 272 21.37 8.44 -14.88
N GLU A 273 22.23 7.85 -15.71
CA GLU A 273 23.64 8.22 -15.74
C GLU A 273 23.80 9.61 -16.34
N GLU A 274 24.55 10.48 -15.66
CA GLU A 274 24.88 11.85 -16.13
C GLU A 274 25.51 11.84 -17.52
#